data_AF-A0A520P6W6-F1
#
_entry.id   AF-A0A520P6W6-F1
#
_cell.length_a   1.000
_cell.length_b   1.000
_cell.length_c   1.000
_cell.angle_alpha   90.00
_cell.angle_beta   90.00
_cell.angle_gamma   90.00
#
_symmetry.space_group_name_H-M   'P 1'
#
loop_
_entity.id
_entity.type
_entity.pdbx_description
1 polymer ?
#
loop_
_entity_poly.entity_id
_entity_poly.type
_entity_poly.pdbx_seq_one_letter_code
_entity_poly.pdbx_strand_id
1 'polypeptide(L)'
;MQNWFERAIIAQASKLWRRDLRKIPDMAALELVQLRNLALDWRGALDDFIRRADSRILRSKLRHSGFQKPADVDWAWRPELWSSAIAPTGVASARSETPLGQEVRLFHDCKMADLTIKQFRNLRHIDLAPFGCMLEVFQFDGSYLSLAITLPQKANPGFKTGHVVELEAIIES
;
A
#
# COMPACT_ATOMS: atom_id res chain seq x y z
N MET A 1 32.40 -11.64 -12.41
CA MET A 1 32.46 -13.02 -11.84
C MET A 1 32.05 -13.10 -10.36
N GLN A 2 32.22 -12.05 -9.54
CA GLN A 2 31.86 -12.03 -8.10
C GLN A 2 30.41 -12.44 -7.76
N ASN A 3 29.43 -12.04 -8.57
CA ASN A 3 27.98 -12.14 -8.28
C ASN A 3 27.40 -13.57 -8.39
N TRP A 4 28.14 -14.53 -8.96
CA TRP A 4 27.66 -15.92 -9.13
C TRP A 4 27.85 -16.76 -7.86
N PHE A 5 29.00 -16.61 -7.19
CA PHE A 5 29.30 -17.34 -5.96
C PHE A 5 28.32 -16.97 -4.83
N GLU A 6 28.01 -15.67 -4.67
CA GLU A 6 27.04 -15.19 -3.68
C GLU A 6 25.64 -15.75 -3.94
N ARG A 7 25.20 -15.76 -5.20
CA ARG A 7 23.91 -16.36 -5.60
C ARG A 7 23.88 -17.86 -5.34
N ALA A 8 24.98 -18.57 -5.61
CA ALA A 8 25.09 -20.00 -5.34
C ALA A 8 25.01 -20.30 -3.82
N ILE A 9 25.65 -19.47 -2.99
CA ILE A 9 25.58 -19.59 -1.51
C ILE A 9 24.15 -19.37 -1.02
N ILE A 10 23.47 -18.32 -1.48
CA ILE A 10 22.07 -18.04 -1.11
C ILE A 10 21.14 -19.18 -1.54
N ALA A 11 21.29 -19.67 -2.76
CA ALA A 11 20.49 -20.78 -3.29
C ALA A 11 20.72 -22.07 -2.47
N GLN A 12 21.97 -22.36 -2.12
CA GLN A 12 22.31 -23.52 -1.30
C GLN A 12 21.78 -23.39 0.12
N ALA A 13 21.92 -22.23 0.76
CA ALA A 13 21.35 -21.96 2.07
C ALA A 13 19.82 -22.17 2.07
N SER A 14 19.10 -21.62 1.08
CA SER A 14 17.66 -21.84 0.94
C SER A 14 17.30 -23.31 0.78
N LYS A 15 18.09 -24.06 0.01
CA LYS A 15 17.90 -25.51 -0.19
C LYS A 15 18.10 -26.30 1.11
N LEU A 16 19.07 -25.91 1.94
CA LEU A 16 19.32 -26.52 3.25
C LEU A 16 18.12 -26.32 4.19
N TRP A 17 17.64 -25.09 4.35
CA TRP A 17 16.45 -24.79 5.17
C TRP A 17 15.21 -25.59 4.72
N ARG A 18 14.99 -25.72 3.41
CA ARG A 18 13.89 -26.54 2.86
C ARG A 18 14.05 -28.04 3.10
N ARG A 19 15.29 -28.53 3.14
CA ARG A 19 15.59 -29.93 3.46
C ARG A 19 15.34 -30.22 4.94
N ASP A 20 15.77 -29.31 5.80
CA ASP A 20 15.72 -29.48 7.25
C ASP A 20 14.27 -29.38 7.77
N LEU A 21 13.39 -28.66 7.07
CA LEU A 21 11.94 -28.67 7.30
C LEU A 21 11.34 -30.10 7.34
N ARG A 22 11.82 -31.01 6.48
CA ARG A 22 11.34 -32.40 6.42
C ARG A 22 11.83 -33.28 7.57
N LYS A 23 12.82 -32.81 8.33
CA LYS A 23 13.47 -33.55 9.42
C LYS A 23 13.07 -33.06 10.81
N ILE A 24 12.32 -31.96 10.90
CA ILE A 24 11.85 -31.38 12.16
C ILE A 24 11.23 -32.42 13.12
N PRO A 25 10.40 -33.38 12.67
CA PRO A 25 9.82 -34.38 13.58
C PRO A 25 10.85 -35.26 14.31
N ASP A 26 12.03 -35.45 13.71
CA ASP A 26 13.07 -36.35 14.20
C ASP A 26 14.23 -35.60 14.91
N MET A 27 14.16 -34.26 14.99
CA MET A 27 15.22 -33.42 15.55
C MET A 27 15.13 -33.30 17.07
N ALA A 28 16.29 -33.17 17.72
CA ALA A 28 16.34 -32.89 19.15
C ALA A 28 15.82 -31.47 19.46
N ALA A 29 15.17 -31.30 20.62
CA ALA A 29 14.57 -30.02 21.01
C ALA A 29 15.59 -28.85 21.06
N LEU A 30 16.81 -29.10 21.52
CA LEU A 30 17.87 -28.08 21.56
C LEU A 30 18.29 -27.63 20.16
N GLU A 31 18.40 -28.56 19.21
CA GLU A 31 18.71 -28.27 17.81
C GLU A 31 17.61 -27.43 17.16
N LEU A 32 16.33 -27.74 17.46
CA LEU A 32 15.19 -26.96 16.98
C LEU A 32 15.20 -25.51 17.52
N VAL A 33 15.55 -25.31 18.79
CA VAL A 33 15.65 -23.96 19.37
C VAL A 33 16.75 -23.15 18.68
N GLN A 34 17.91 -23.76 18.43
CA GLN A 34 19.03 -23.10 17.75
C GLN A 34 18.68 -22.74 16.30
N LEU A 35 18.12 -23.69 15.54
CA LEU A 35 17.69 -23.45 14.16
C LEU A 35 16.58 -22.39 14.09
N ARG A 36 15.64 -22.39 15.04
CA ARG A 36 14.58 -21.38 15.12
C ARG A 36 15.15 -19.99 15.31
N ASN A 37 16.08 -19.80 16.24
CA ASN A 37 16.67 -18.48 16.50
C ASN A 37 17.46 -17.97 15.29
N LEU A 38 18.27 -18.83 14.67
CA LEU A 38 18.99 -18.49 13.44
C LEU A 38 18.04 -18.08 12.31
N ALA A 39 16.91 -18.79 12.14
CA ALA A 39 15.90 -18.45 11.15
C ALA A 39 15.23 -17.09 11.42
N LEU A 40 14.95 -16.77 12.69
CA LEU A 40 14.37 -15.48 13.08
C LEU A 40 15.31 -14.31 12.79
N ASP A 41 16.61 -14.46 13.07
CA ASP A 41 17.62 -13.45 12.77
C ASP A 41 17.73 -13.21 11.26
N TRP A 42 17.77 -14.29 10.48
CA TRP A 42 17.79 -14.21 9.02
C TRP A 42 16.54 -13.55 8.47
N ARG A 43 15.36 -13.88 9.00
CA ARG A 43 14.11 -13.23 8.61
C ARG A 43 14.17 -11.71 8.86
N GLY A 44 14.61 -11.29 10.05
CA GLY A 44 14.75 -9.87 10.38
C GLY A 44 15.71 -9.12 9.44
N ALA A 45 16.86 -9.72 9.11
CA ALA A 45 17.81 -9.14 8.17
C ALA A 45 17.26 -9.04 6.73
N LEU A 46 16.54 -10.07 6.27
CA LEU A 46 15.89 -10.09 4.96
C LEU A 46 14.78 -9.04 4.88
N ASP A 47 13.95 -8.93 5.91
CA ASP A 47 12.88 -7.92 5.98
C ASP A 47 13.46 -6.50 5.95
N ASP A 48 14.56 -6.25 6.67
CA ASP A 48 15.26 -4.94 6.65
C ASP A 48 15.82 -4.62 5.25
N PHE A 49 16.45 -5.60 4.60
CA PHE A 49 16.97 -5.46 3.25
C PHE A 49 15.85 -5.15 2.25
N ILE A 50 14.77 -5.94 2.24
CA ILE A 50 13.61 -5.77 1.35
C ILE A 50 13.05 -4.36 1.52
N ARG A 51 12.79 -3.95 2.77
CA ARG A 51 12.26 -2.61 3.09
C ARG A 51 13.14 -1.48 2.54
N ARG A 52 14.48 -1.59 2.67
CA ARG A 52 15.42 -0.59 2.15
C ARG A 52 15.56 -0.63 0.63
N ALA A 53 15.60 -1.84 0.05
CA ALA A 53 15.71 -2.05 -1.38
C ALA A 53 14.47 -1.49 -2.10
N ASP A 54 13.27 -1.82 -1.62
CA ASP A 54 12.01 -1.29 -2.13
C ASP A 54 12.01 0.23 -2.07
N SER A 55 12.37 0.80 -0.90
CA SER A 55 12.47 2.26 -0.74
C SER A 55 13.41 2.94 -1.76
N ARG A 56 14.51 2.29 -2.15
CA ARG A 56 15.45 2.82 -3.17
C ARG A 56 14.94 2.60 -4.60
N ILE A 57 14.40 1.43 -4.91
CA ILE A 57 13.79 1.12 -6.22
C ILE A 57 12.64 2.10 -6.49
N LEU A 58 11.81 2.37 -5.49
CA LEU A 58 10.72 3.33 -5.56
C LEU A 58 11.19 4.77 -5.81
N ARG A 59 12.26 5.24 -5.16
CA ARG A 59 12.87 6.56 -5.45
C ARG A 59 13.37 6.68 -6.89
N SER A 60 13.89 5.59 -7.45
CA SER A 60 14.29 5.55 -8.87
C SER A 60 13.09 5.64 -9.81
N LYS A 61 11.98 4.99 -9.46
CA LYS A 61 10.74 4.95 -10.24
C LYS A 61 9.89 6.21 -10.10
N LEU A 62 9.98 6.94 -8.99
CA LEU A 62 9.33 8.24 -8.77
C LEU A 62 9.77 9.33 -9.76
N ARG A 63 10.90 9.16 -10.48
CA ARG A 63 11.20 10.01 -11.65
C ARG A 63 10.22 9.81 -12.82
N HIS A 64 9.48 8.69 -12.84
CA HIS A 64 8.58 8.28 -13.91
C HIS A 64 7.12 8.09 -13.45
N SER A 65 6.75 8.37 -12.20
CA SER A 65 5.35 8.34 -11.73
C SER A 65 4.57 9.58 -12.19
N GLY A 66 4.80 9.99 -13.44
CA GLY A 66 4.00 11.00 -14.10
C GLY A 66 2.62 10.41 -14.27
N PHE A 67 1.66 10.94 -13.54
CA PHE A 67 0.26 10.79 -13.87
C PHE A 67 0.09 11.18 -15.35
N GLN A 68 -0.07 10.20 -16.23
CA GLN A 68 -0.17 10.44 -17.67
C GLN A 68 -1.58 10.94 -17.96
N LYS A 69 -1.68 12.23 -18.29
CA LYS A 69 -2.91 12.82 -18.79
C LYS A 69 -3.16 12.22 -20.20
N PRO A 70 -4.29 11.54 -20.45
CA PRO A 70 -4.66 11.11 -21.80
C PRO A 70 -4.67 12.29 -22.79
N ALA A 71 -4.45 12.03 -24.07
CA ALA A 71 -4.36 13.10 -25.07
C ALA A 71 -5.67 13.90 -25.20
N ASP A 72 -6.81 13.23 -25.05
CA ASP A 72 -8.14 13.77 -25.37
C ASP A 72 -8.93 14.27 -24.15
N VAL A 73 -8.27 14.51 -23.00
CA VAL A 73 -8.94 15.03 -21.81
C VAL A 73 -8.61 16.50 -21.56
N ASP A 74 -9.59 17.27 -21.09
CA ASP A 74 -9.40 18.70 -20.76
C ASP A 74 -8.47 18.90 -19.57
N TRP A 75 -8.57 18.01 -18.59
CA TRP A 75 -7.74 17.98 -17.39
C TRP A 75 -7.67 16.56 -16.87
N ALA A 76 -6.70 16.31 -16.02
CA ALA A 76 -6.60 15.08 -15.27
C ALA A 76 -5.80 15.37 -13.98
N TRP A 77 -6.16 14.78 -12.85
CA TRP A 77 -5.40 14.90 -11.61
C TRP A 77 -5.57 13.64 -10.76
N ARG A 78 -4.73 13.52 -9.72
CA ARG A 78 -4.87 12.52 -8.67
C ARG A 78 -5.09 13.25 -7.34
N PRO A 79 -6.17 12.94 -6.58
CA PRO A 79 -6.43 13.62 -5.32
C PRO A 79 -5.31 13.42 -4.30
N GLU A 80 -5.16 14.37 -3.37
CA GLU A 80 -4.08 14.44 -2.37
C GLU A 80 -3.89 13.11 -1.62
N LEU A 81 -5.00 12.46 -1.24
CA LEU A 81 -5.02 11.16 -0.56
C LEU A 81 -4.20 10.07 -1.28
N TRP A 82 -4.05 10.16 -2.60
CA TRP A 82 -3.30 9.18 -3.40
C TRP A 82 -2.02 9.76 -4.03
N SER A 83 -1.83 11.08 -4.02
CA SER A 83 -0.69 11.75 -4.68
C SER A 83 0.40 12.22 -3.70
N SER A 84 0.06 12.53 -2.45
CA SER A 84 1.01 13.00 -1.43
C SER A 84 0.71 12.43 -0.04
N ALA A 85 1.69 12.50 0.86
CA ALA A 85 1.48 12.11 2.25
C ALA A 85 0.52 13.10 2.92
N ILE A 86 -0.52 12.59 3.59
CA ILE A 86 -1.48 13.42 4.34
C ILE A 86 -1.22 13.37 5.85
N ALA A 87 -1.71 14.38 6.58
CA ALA A 87 -1.71 14.40 8.03
C ALA A 87 -3.14 14.67 8.55
N PRO A 88 -3.69 13.84 9.45
CA PRO A 88 -3.12 12.59 9.95
C PRO A 88 -3.06 11.50 8.85
N THR A 89 -2.11 10.56 8.97
CA THR A 89 -1.98 9.43 8.03
C THR A 89 -3.06 8.37 8.22
N GLY A 90 -3.79 8.40 9.34
CA GLY A 90 -4.93 7.55 9.58
C GLY A 90 -5.79 8.05 10.74
N VAL A 91 -7.05 7.63 10.73
CA VAL A 91 -8.04 8.00 11.73
C VAL A 91 -8.73 6.72 12.19
N ALA A 92 -8.60 6.41 13.48
CA ALA A 92 -9.36 5.36 14.13
C ALA A 92 -10.74 5.90 14.53
N SER A 93 -11.76 5.04 14.45
CA SER A 93 -13.15 5.44 14.68
C SER A 93 -13.55 6.69 13.90
N ALA A 94 -13.19 6.71 12.61
CA ALA A 94 -13.45 7.82 11.72
C ALA A 94 -14.95 8.07 11.64
N ARG A 95 -15.37 9.29 11.99
CA ARG A 95 -16.76 9.72 11.94
C ARG A 95 -17.14 10.12 10.51
N SER A 96 -18.44 10.23 10.24
CA SER A 96 -18.92 10.87 9.03
C SER A 96 -18.35 12.29 8.95
N GLU A 97 -18.08 12.75 7.74
CA GLU A 97 -17.40 14.01 7.42
C GLU A 97 -15.90 14.08 7.78
N THR A 98 -15.26 12.96 8.14
CA THR A 98 -13.81 12.95 8.42
C THR A 98 -13.01 13.37 7.18
N PRO A 99 -12.16 14.43 7.27
CA PRO A 99 -11.30 14.84 6.17
C PRO A 99 -10.12 13.88 6.00
N LEU A 100 -9.78 13.61 4.74
CA LEU A 100 -8.69 12.72 4.32
C LEU A 100 -7.75 13.50 3.40
N GLY A 101 -7.00 14.41 4.02
CA GLY A 101 -6.34 15.51 3.30
C GLY A 101 -7.33 16.63 2.99
N GLN A 102 -7.00 17.45 2.00
CA GLN A 102 -7.74 18.65 1.61
C GLN A 102 -8.86 18.36 0.62
N GLU A 103 -8.72 17.32 -0.20
CA GLU A 103 -9.60 17.09 -1.35
C GLU A 103 -10.60 15.95 -1.14
N VAL A 104 -10.39 15.08 -0.16
CA VAL A 104 -11.22 13.89 0.06
C VAL A 104 -11.87 13.93 1.44
N ARG A 105 -13.15 13.56 1.51
CA ARG A 105 -13.90 13.45 2.76
C ARG A 105 -14.70 12.15 2.81
N LEU A 106 -14.65 11.48 3.96
CA LEU A 106 -15.42 10.27 4.23
C LEU A 106 -16.83 10.63 4.69
N PHE A 107 -17.85 9.91 4.21
CA PHE A 107 -19.21 9.98 4.71
C PHE A 107 -19.75 8.58 4.98
N HIS A 108 -20.51 8.45 6.07
CA HIS A 108 -21.29 7.26 6.39
C HIS A 108 -22.44 7.61 7.34
N ASP A 109 -23.36 6.68 7.57
CA ASP A 109 -24.48 6.80 8.50
C ASP A 109 -24.45 5.79 9.66
N CYS A 110 -23.33 5.07 9.84
CA CYS A 110 -23.12 4.24 11.03
C CYS A 110 -23.36 5.00 12.34
N LYS A 111 -24.05 4.36 13.30
CA LYS A 111 -24.27 4.95 14.63
C LYS A 111 -23.02 4.82 15.49
N MET A 112 -22.30 3.71 15.33
CA MET A 112 -21.00 3.48 15.94
C MET A 112 -19.93 3.55 14.85
N ALA A 113 -18.96 4.45 15.04
CA ALA A 113 -17.84 4.58 14.12
C ALA A 113 -16.79 3.51 14.43
N ASP A 114 -17.08 2.25 14.05
CA ASP A 114 -16.13 1.14 14.11
C ASP A 114 -15.41 0.98 12.76
N LEU A 115 -14.85 2.09 12.32
CA LEU A 115 -14.22 2.25 11.03
C LEU A 115 -12.88 2.94 11.19
N THR A 116 -11.83 2.31 10.68
CA THR A 116 -10.49 2.89 10.63
C THR A 116 -10.09 3.13 9.19
N ILE A 117 -9.52 4.30 8.94
CA ILE A 117 -8.98 4.64 7.62
C ILE A 117 -7.50 4.98 7.75
N LYS A 118 -6.68 4.47 6.84
CA LYS A 118 -5.24 4.66 6.87
C LYS A 118 -4.67 4.81 5.47
N GLN A 119 -3.94 5.89 5.26
CA GLN A 119 -3.06 6.04 4.11
C GLN A 119 -1.81 5.18 4.32
N PHE A 120 -1.44 4.45 3.28
CA PHE A 120 -0.18 3.73 3.22
C PHE A 120 0.55 4.08 1.92
N ARG A 121 1.86 3.87 1.91
CA ARG A 121 2.66 4.10 0.71
C ARG A 121 2.54 2.87 -0.18
N ASN A 122 2.15 3.05 -1.43
CA ASN A 122 2.18 1.97 -2.41
C ASN A 122 3.63 1.62 -2.73
N LEU A 123 3.93 0.32 -2.69
CA LEU A 123 5.28 -0.20 -2.87
C LEU A 123 5.40 -1.12 -4.09
N ARG A 124 4.27 -1.58 -4.67
CA ARG A 124 4.30 -2.51 -5.80
C ARG A 124 4.62 -1.74 -7.09
N HIS A 125 5.20 -2.43 -8.06
CA HIS A 125 5.56 -1.83 -9.34
C HIS A 125 4.35 -1.48 -10.21
N ILE A 126 3.23 -2.17 -10.01
CA ILE A 126 1.98 -1.99 -10.74
C ILE A 126 1.17 -0.80 -10.21
N ASP A 127 1.49 -0.30 -9.02
CA ASP A 127 0.74 0.76 -8.38
C ASP A 127 1.10 2.11 -9.02
N LEU A 128 0.19 2.66 -9.81
CA LEU A 128 0.39 3.94 -10.50
C LEU A 128 0.35 5.15 -9.55
N ALA A 129 -0.32 5.02 -8.41
CA ALA A 129 -0.43 6.04 -7.37
C ALA A 129 0.66 5.87 -6.29
N PRO A 130 1.37 6.93 -5.86
CA PRO A 130 2.37 6.84 -4.78
C PRO A 130 1.82 6.39 -3.42
N PHE A 131 0.53 6.64 -3.15
CA PHE A 131 -0.14 6.27 -1.91
C PHE A 131 -1.44 5.52 -2.21
N GLY A 132 -1.74 4.55 -1.34
CA GLY A 132 -3.01 3.84 -1.25
C GLY A 132 -3.75 4.23 0.02
N CYS A 133 -5.02 3.88 0.07
CA CYS A 133 -5.86 4.07 1.25
C CYS A 133 -6.48 2.71 1.62
N MET A 134 -6.44 2.38 2.90
CA MET A 134 -7.05 1.19 3.47
C MET A 134 -8.20 1.61 4.37
N LEU A 135 -9.32 0.92 4.22
CA LEU A 135 -10.51 1.09 5.03
C LEU A 135 -10.76 -0.22 5.77
N GLU A 136 -10.65 -0.19 7.09
CA GLU A 136 -10.98 -1.32 7.95
C GLU A 136 -12.37 -1.06 8.55
N VAL A 137 -13.32 -1.90 8.18
CA VAL A 137 -14.71 -1.83 8.64
C VAL A 137 -14.97 -3.05 9.51
N PHE A 138 -15.25 -2.85 10.80
CA PHE A 138 -15.49 -3.96 11.73
C PHE A 138 -16.97 -4.35 11.72
N GLN A 139 -17.82 -3.49 12.28
CA GLN A 139 -19.27 -3.70 12.32
C GLN A 139 -19.96 -2.53 11.62
N PHE A 140 -20.31 -2.74 10.35
CA PHE A 140 -21.04 -1.72 9.59
C PHE A 140 -22.54 -1.80 9.91
N ASP A 141 -23.03 -0.85 10.71
CA ASP A 141 -24.45 -0.74 11.07
C ASP A 141 -25.20 0.36 10.29
N GLY A 142 -24.52 0.98 9.32
CA GLY A 142 -25.07 1.98 8.41
C GLY A 142 -25.70 1.37 7.14
N SER A 143 -26.24 2.25 6.30
CA SER A 143 -26.73 1.94 4.96
C SER A 143 -25.77 2.38 3.85
N TYR A 144 -24.85 3.32 4.13
CA TYR A 144 -23.91 3.79 3.11
C TYR A 144 -22.55 4.21 3.66
N LEU A 145 -21.54 4.03 2.81
CA LEU A 145 -20.22 4.60 2.98
C LEU A 145 -19.76 5.17 1.64
N SER A 146 -19.26 6.40 1.66
CA SER A 146 -18.80 7.08 0.45
C SER A 146 -17.59 7.97 0.71
N LEU A 147 -16.82 8.20 -0.35
CA LEU A 147 -15.77 9.20 -0.38
C LEU A 147 -16.21 10.31 -1.34
N ALA A 148 -16.31 11.54 -0.83
CA ALA A 148 -16.50 12.71 -1.65
C ALA A 148 -15.13 13.26 -2.05
N ILE A 149 -14.94 13.49 -3.36
CA ILE A 149 -13.69 14.04 -3.92
C ILE A 149 -14.00 15.42 -4.49
N THR A 150 -13.30 16.42 -3.99
CA THR A 150 -13.36 17.79 -4.52
C THR A 150 -12.58 17.86 -5.83
N LEU A 151 -13.22 18.36 -6.89
CA LEU A 151 -12.54 18.61 -8.16
C LEU A 151 -11.55 19.79 -8.00
N PRO A 152 -10.38 19.77 -8.63
CA PRO A 152 -9.39 20.82 -8.54
C PRO A 152 -9.88 22.05 -9.28
N GLN A 153 -9.34 23.21 -8.92
CA GLN A 153 -9.75 24.49 -9.53
C GLN A 153 -9.62 24.52 -11.05
N LYS A 154 -8.64 23.79 -11.63
CA LYS A 154 -8.48 23.67 -13.09
C LYS A 154 -9.66 23.00 -13.81
N ALA A 155 -10.49 22.26 -13.08
CA ALA A 155 -11.72 21.68 -13.61
C ALA A 155 -12.91 22.64 -13.51
N ASN A 156 -12.80 23.71 -12.72
CA ASN A 156 -13.91 24.57 -12.35
C ASN A 156 -14.39 25.51 -13.49
N PRO A 157 -13.52 26.18 -14.28
CA PRO A 157 -14.00 27.00 -15.38
C PRO A 157 -14.51 26.13 -16.53
N GLY A 158 -15.83 25.97 -16.63
CA GLY A 158 -16.49 25.36 -17.80
C GLY A 158 -17.08 23.97 -17.58
N PHE A 159 -17.03 23.40 -16.37
CA PHE A 159 -17.67 22.11 -16.09
C PHE A 159 -19.19 22.22 -16.26
N LYS A 160 -19.72 21.50 -17.26
CA LYS A 160 -21.13 21.48 -17.66
C LYS A 160 -21.65 20.04 -17.64
N THR A 161 -22.97 19.87 -17.60
CA THR A 161 -23.65 18.56 -17.60
C THR A 161 -23.30 17.65 -18.78
N GLY A 162 -22.74 18.18 -19.87
CA GLY A 162 -22.26 17.39 -21.01
C GLY A 162 -20.84 16.83 -20.89
N HIS A 163 -20.10 17.14 -19.83
CA HIS A 163 -18.76 16.57 -19.63
C HIS A 163 -18.87 15.16 -19.06
N VAL A 164 -17.96 14.28 -19.50
CA VAL A 164 -17.80 12.94 -18.96
C VAL A 164 -16.62 12.96 -18.00
N VAL A 165 -16.81 12.36 -16.83
CA VAL A 165 -15.73 12.16 -15.85
C VAL A 165 -15.41 10.68 -15.79
N GLU A 166 -14.15 10.34 -16.05
CA GLU A 166 -13.62 9.00 -15.88
C GLU A 166 -12.91 8.89 -14.52
N LEU A 167 -13.20 7.83 -13.78
CA LEU A 167 -12.53 7.46 -12.55
C LEU A 167 -11.88 6.10 -12.73
N GLU A 168 -10.55 6.07 -12.75
CA GLU A 168 -9.79 4.83 -12.70
C GLU A 168 -9.38 4.54 -11.25
N ALA A 169 -9.82 3.40 -10.73
CA ALA A 169 -9.51 2.98 -9.37
C ALA A 169 -9.26 1.46 -9.31
N ILE A 170 -8.30 1.07 -8.48
CA ILE A 170 -8.06 -0.33 -8.10
C ILE A 170 -8.62 -0.50 -6.69
N ILE A 171 -9.55 -1.43 -6.54
CA ILE A 171 -10.19 -1.75 -5.26
C ILE A 171 -9.89 -3.22 -4.96
N GLU A 172 -9.29 -3.48 -3.80
CA GLU A 172 -9.04 -4.81 -3.28
C GLU A 172 -9.87 -5.00 -2.00
N SER A 173 -10.55 -6.13 -1.87
CA SER A 173 -11.39 -6.52 -0.72
C SER A 173 -10.92 -7.81 -0.08
#